data_AF-E4ZMN5-F1
#
_entry.id   AF-E4ZMN5-F1
#
_cell.length_a   1.000
_cell.length_b   1.000
_cell.length_c   1.000
_cell.angle_alpha   90.00
_cell.angle_beta   90.00
_cell.angle_gamma   90.00
#
_symmetry.space_group_name_H-M   'P 1'
#
loop_
_entity.id
_entity.type
_entity.pdbx_description
1 polymer ?
#
loop_
_entity_poly.entity_id
_entity_poly.type
_entity_poly.pdbx_seq_one_letter_code
_entity_poly.pdbx_strand_id
1 'polypeptide(L)'
;MAEHLLRLHHEQGLEGFMDMAYGFAALTYSSFGEESKAREYAARAKRAIEMKDGVWSANWRVWEAVRREGVKGHWSWRRRVEG
;
A
#
# COMPACT_ATOMS: atom_id res chain seq x y z
N MET A 1 2.37 19.63 7.22
CA MET A 1 2.73 19.51 5.79
C MET A 1 2.11 18.26 5.17
N ALA A 2 2.43 17.05 5.61
CA ALA A 2 1.88 15.81 5.04
C ALA A 2 0.33 15.72 5.08
N GLU A 3 -0.30 16.08 6.20
CA GLU A 3 -1.78 16.06 6.32
C GLU A 3 -2.47 17.04 5.36
N HIS A 4 -1.86 18.20 5.10
CA HIS A 4 -2.38 19.17 4.15
C HIS A 4 -2.35 18.61 2.72
N LEU A 5 -1.26 17.93 2.36
CA LEU A 5 -1.14 17.30 1.05
C LEU A 5 -2.14 16.15 0.85
N LEU A 6 -2.33 15.30 1.87
CA LEU A 6 -3.31 14.22 1.83
C LEU A 6 -4.74 14.75 1.66
N ARG A 7 -5.08 15.79 2.42
CA ARG A 7 -6.37 16.46 2.29
C ARG A 7 -6.56 17.07 0.91
N LEU A 8 -5.54 17.72 0.36
CA LEU A 8 -5.60 18.29 -0.99
C LEU A 8 -5.84 17.19 -2.04
N HIS A 9 -5.18 16.04 -1.94
CA HIS A 9 -5.43 14.93 -2.86
C HIS A 9 -6.88 14.45 -2.78
N HIS A 10 -7.45 14.38 -1.57
CA HIS A 10 -8.85 14.03 -1.38
C HIS A 10 -9.81 15.09 -1.98
N GLU A 11 -9.60 16.36 -1.66
CA GLU A 11 -10.44 17.48 -2.13
C GLU A 11 -10.42 17.63 -3.65
N GLN A 12 -9.32 17.26 -4.31
CA GLN A 12 -9.17 17.35 -5.76
C GLN A 12 -9.50 16.03 -6.50
N GLY A 13 -9.95 14.98 -5.79
CA GLY A 13 -10.24 13.68 -6.39
C GLY A 13 -9.00 12.95 -6.95
N LEU A 14 -7.84 13.24 -6.38
CA LEU A 14 -6.53 12.71 -6.77
C LEU A 14 -6.08 11.53 -5.89
N GLU A 15 -6.96 10.93 -5.10
CA GLU A 15 -6.55 9.84 -4.18
C GLU A 15 -6.00 8.62 -4.91
N GLY A 16 -6.41 8.42 -6.17
CA GLY A 16 -5.88 7.36 -7.03
C GLY A 16 -4.36 7.45 -7.25
N PHE A 17 -3.79 8.66 -7.18
CA PHE A 17 -2.34 8.91 -7.34
C PHE A 17 -1.53 8.67 -6.07
N MET A 18 -2.18 8.30 -4.96
CA MET A 18 -1.51 7.94 -3.71
C MET A 18 -1.07 6.46 -3.68
N ASP A 19 -1.35 5.69 -4.73
CA ASP A 19 -1.04 4.27 -4.84
C ASP A 19 0.42 3.94 -4.54
N MET A 20 1.34 4.69 -5.15
CA MET A 20 2.79 4.50 -4.95
C MET A 20 3.22 4.80 -3.52
N ALA A 21 2.73 5.91 -2.95
CA ALA A 21 3.06 6.29 -1.57
C ALA A 21 2.56 5.26 -0.56
N TYR A 22 1.32 4.80 -0.73
CA TYR A 22 0.76 3.73 0.10
C TYR A 22 1.50 2.40 -0.10
N GLY A 23 1.91 2.09 -1.33
CA GLY A 23 2.69 0.89 -1.62
C GLY A 23 4.05 0.88 -0.91
N PHE A 24 4.78 2.00 -0.97
CA PHE A 24 6.05 2.12 -0.25
C PHE A 24 5.87 2.06 1.26
N ALA A 25 4.80 2.66 1.81
CA ALA A 25 4.48 2.54 3.22
C ALA A 25 4.22 1.07 3.61
N ALA A 26 3.43 0.34 2.81
CA ALA A 26 3.15 -1.07 3.04
C ALA A 26 4.43 -1.93 3.05
N LEU A 27 5.31 -1.72 2.07
CA LEU A 27 6.59 -2.43 1.99
C LEU A 27 7.51 -2.07 3.17
N THR A 28 7.54 -0.80 3.58
CA THR A 28 8.35 -0.33 4.70
C THR A 28 7.89 -0.97 6.00
N TYR A 29 6.60 -0.92 6.32
CA TYR A 29 6.07 -1.57 7.51
C TYR A 29 6.28 -3.09 7.49
N SER A 30 6.07 -3.73 6.33
CA SER A 30 6.37 -5.16 6.16
C SER A 30 7.84 -5.49 6.49
N SER A 31 8.78 -4.65 6.02
CA SER A 31 10.21 -4.84 6.26
C SER A 31 10.63 -4.75 7.72
N PHE A 32 9.84 -4.08 8.56
CA PHE A 32 10.03 -4.01 10.01
C PHE A 32 9.18 -5.03 10.79
N GLY A 33 8.44 -5.91 10.12
CA GLY A 33 7.57 -6.89 10.77
C GLY A 33 6.25 -6.31 11.31
N GLU A 34 5.89 -5.09 10.92
CA GLU A 34 4.67 -4.40 11.37
C GLU A 34 3.46 -4.87 10.54
N GLU A 35 2.97 -6.09 10.80
CA GLU A 35 1.92 -6.74 10.00
C GLU A 35 0.66 -5.89 9.83
N SER A 36 0.13 -5.32 10.92
CA SER A 36 -1.12 -4.55 10.88
C SER A 36 -1.01 -3.33 9.96
N LYS A 37 0.07 -2.57 10.10
CA LYS A 37 0.31 -1.37 9.28
C LYS A 37 0.59 -1.74 7.83
N ALA A 38 1.37 -2.81 7.59
CA ALA A 38 1.61 -3.30 6.24
C ALA A 38 0.30 -3.66 5.51
N ARG A 39 -0.62 -4.36 6.18
CA ARG A 39 -1.96 -4.69 5.64
C ARG A 39 -2.80 -3.44 5.39
N GLU A 40 -2.79 -2.49 6.32
CA GLU A 40 -3.52 -1.24 6.19
C GLU A 40 -3.09 -0.47 4.94
N TYR A 41 -1.78 -0.25 4.78
CA TYR A 41 -1.25 0.50 3.65
C TYR A 41 -1.38 -0.27 2.33
N ALA A 42 -1.27 -1.60 2.34
CA ALA A 42 -1.55 -2.42 1.16
C ALA A 42 -3.01 -2.25 0.70
N ALA A 43 -3.97 -2.21 1.62
CA ALA A 43 -5.38 -1.96 1.31
C ALA A 43 -5.61 -0.55 0.76
N ARG A 44 -4.91 0.47 1.29
CA ARG A 44 -4.97 1.84 0.77
C ARG A 44 -4.39 1.94 -0.65
N ALA A 45 -3.23 1.31 -0.90
CA ALA A 45 -2.62 1.24 -2.23
C ALA A 45 -3.56 0.58 -3.24
N LYS A 46 -4.14 -0.57 -2.86
CA LYS A 46 -5.13 -1.28 -3.67
C LYS A 46 -6.31 -0.39 -4.06
N ARG A 47 -6.93 0.31 -3.10
CA ARG A 47 -8.06 1.23 -3.36
C ARG A 47 -7.69 2.38 -4.28
N ALA A 48 -6.51 2.97 -4.09
CA ALA A 48 -6.01 4.03 -4.98
C ALA A 48 -5.87 3.52 -6.43
N ILE A 49 -5.38 2.29 -6.61
CA ILE A 49 -5.30 1.66 -7.93
C ILE A 49 -6.68 1.33 -8.50
N GLU A 50 -7.65 0.90 -7.69
CA GLU A 50 -9.03 0.70 -8.13
C GLU A 50 -9.62 1.97 -8.73
N MET A 51 -9.35 3.13 -8.11
CA MET A 51 -9.78 4.44 -8.60
C MET A 51 -9.05 4.87 -9.87
N LYS A 52 -7.73 4.64 -9.94
CA LYS A 52 -6.86 5.13 -11.03
C LYS A 52 -6.87 4.25 -12.28
N ASP A 53 -6.69 2.94 -12.08
CA ASP A 53 -6.40 1.97 -13.16
C ASP A 53 -7.43 0.83 -13.25
N GLY A 54 -8.28 0.66 -12.23
CA GLY A 54 -9.27 -0.41 -12.14
C GLY A 54 -8.73 -1.74 -11.60
N VAL A 55 -9.66 -2.63 -11.25
CA VAL A 55 -9.39 -3.94 -10.60
C VAL A 55 -8.65 -4.94 -11.49
N TRP A 56 -8.65 -4.72 -12.81
CA TRP A 56 -7.98 -5.59 -13.78
C TRP A 56 -6.46 -5.33 -13.87
N SER A 57 -5.99 -4.20 -13.33
CA SER A 57 -4.58 -3.79 -13.44
C SER A 57 -3.63 -4.77 -12.74
N ALA A 58 -2.44 -4.94 -13.30
CA ALA A 58 -1.40 -5.78 -12.70
C ALA A 58 -1.03 -5.28 -11.29
N ASN A 59 -0.94 -3.95 -11.12
CA ASN A 59 -0.63 -3.32 -9.84
C ASN A 59 -1.69 -3.64 -8.78
N TRP A 60 -2.96 -3.70 -9.14
CA TRP A 60 -4.02 -4.11 -8.22
C TRP A 60 -3.82 -5.54 -7.71
N ARG A 61 -3.44 -6.46 -8.61
CA ARG A 61 -3.22 -7.87 -8.28
C ARG A 61 -2.09 -8.08 -7.27
N VAL A 62 -1.06 -7.24 -7.30
CA VAL A 62 0.04 -7.28 -6.32
C VAL A 62 -0.50 -7.11 -4.90
N TRP A 63 -1.31 -6.08 -4.66
CA TRP A 63 -1.83 -5.79 -3.33
C TRP A 63 -2.97 -6.73 -2.92
N GLU A 64 -3.75 -7.23 -3.88
CA GLU A 64 -4.73 -8.30 -3.61
C GLU A 64 -4.04 -9.61 -3.20
N ALA A 65 -2.90 -9.97 -3.81
CA ALA A 65 -2.11 -11.13 -3.42
C ALA A 65 -1.64 -11.00 -1.96
N VAL A 66 -1.08 -9.84 -1.58
CA VAL A 66 -0.68 -9.55 -0.19
C VAL A 66 -1.86 -9.70 0.79
N ARG A 67 -3.08 -9.29 0.39
CA ARG A 67 -4.28 -9.45 1.20
C ARG A 67 -4.70 -10.92 1.36
N ARG A 68 -4.60 -11.71 0.29
CA ARG A 68 -5.03 -13.12 0.26
C ARG A 68 -4.01 -14.07 0.89
N GLU A 69 -2.75 -13.90 0.55
CA GLU A 69 -1.63 -14.78 0.94
C GLU A 69 -0.99 -14.35 2.26
N GLY A 70 -1.26 -13.11 2.69
CA GLY A 70 -0.75 -12.54 3.93
C GLY A 70 0.63 -11.89 3.77
N VAL A 71 0.88 -10.87 4.58
CA VAL A 71 2.12 -10.08 4.51
C VAL A 71 3.36 -10.90 4.88
N LYS A 72 3.23 -11.90 5.76
CA LYS A 72 4.36 -12.72 6.25
C LYS A 72 5.02 -13.58 5.18
N GLY A 73 4.28 -13.95 4.14
CA GLY A 73 4.82 -14.70 2.98
C GLY A 73 5.39 -13.80 1.89
N HIS A 74 5.22 -12.48 2.00
CA HIS A 74 5.71 -11.54 0.99
C HIS A 74 7.22 -11.31 1.14
N TRP A 75 7.94 -11.19 0.02
CA TRP A 75 9.40 -11.07 -0.02
C TRP A 75 10.00 -9.93 0.81
N SER A 76 9.19 -8.93 1.15
CA SER A 76 9.60 -7.77 1.95
C SER A 76 9.56 -8.01 3.46
N TRP A 77 8.91 -9.08 3.94
CA TRP A 77 8.68 -9.32 5.36
C TRP A 77 9.99 -9.39 6.16
N ARG A 78 10.06 -8.63 7.26
CA ARG A 78 11.16 -8.62 8.24
C ARG A 78 12.60 -8.43 7.69
N ARG A 79 12.76 -8.00 6.44
CA ARG A 79 14.07 -7.76 5.81
C ARG A 79 14.98 -6.77 6.56
N ARG A 80 14.44 -5.93 7.44
CA ARG A 80 15.20 -4.94 8.25
C ARG A 80 15.26 -5.30 9.73
N VAL A 81 14.76 -6.48 10.10
CA VAL A 81 14.79 -7.01 11.47
C VAL A 81 15.82 -8.12 11.60
N GLU A 82 16.19 -8.75 10.49
CA GLU A 82 17.30 -9.71 10.42
C GLU A 82 18.61 -8.93 10.22
N GLY A 83 19.22 -8.53 11.32
CA GLY A 83 20.53 -7.88 11.42
C GLY A 83 21.16 -8.21 12.77
#